data_AF-U9TMI4-F1
#
_entry.id   AF-U9TMI4-F1
#
_cell.length_a   1.000
_cell.length_b   1.000
_cell.length_c   1.000
_cell.angle_alpha   90.00
_cell.angle_beta   90.00
_cell.angle_gamma   90.00
#
_symmetry.space_group_name_H-M   'P 1'
#
loop_
_entity.id
_entity.type
_entity.pdbx_description
1 polymer ?
#
loop_
_entity_poly.entity_id
_entity_poly.type
_entity_poly.pdbx_seq_one_letter_code
_entity_poly.pdbx_strand_id
1 'polypeptide(L)' 'MEIRNLRNLLQKLFKVPSSQQKLYVIINFQNEQSKLELDDDLRQLSYYDISSGDEIIVLSN' A
#
# COMPACT_ATOMS: atom_id res chain seq x y z
N MET A 1 -11.21 -1.75 -1.82
CA MET A 1 -10.37 -2.25 -2.93
C MET A 1 -9.36 -3.24 -2.36
N GLU A 2 -9.14 -4.39 -3.02
CA GLU A 2 -8.11 -5.39 -2.63
C GLU A 2 -6.69 -4.87 -2.91
N ILE A 3 -5.71 -5.26 -2.08
CA ILE A 3 -4.29 -4.89 -2.27
C ILE A 3 -3.76 -5.38 -3.62
N ARG A 4 -4.13 -6.60 -4.07
CA ARG A 4 -3.79 -7.11 -5.40
C ARG A 4 -4.23 -6.18 -6.53
N ASN A 5 -5.43 -5.59 -6.43
CA ASN A 5 -5.95 -4.68 -7.44
C ASN A 5 -5.18 -3.36 -7.45
N LEU A 6 -4.76 -2.86 -6.28
CA LEU A 6 -3.87 -1.71 -6.17
C LEU A 6 -2.52 -1.99 -6.84
N ARG A 7 -1.86 -3.12 -6.54
CA ARG A 7 -0.59 -3.51 -7.19
C ARG A 7 -0.69 -3.58 -8.71
N ASN A 8 -1.78 -4.14 -9.22
CA ASN A 8 -2.04 -4.20 -10.66
C ASN A 8 -2.23 -2.81 -11.29
N LEU A 9 -2.89 -1.88 -10.58
CA LEU A 9 -3.02 -0.50 -11.02
C LEU A 9 -1.65 0.19 -11.07
N LEU A 10 -0.86 0.07 -10.00
CA LEU A 10 0.47 0.64 -9.89
C LEU A 10 1.43 0.05 -10.92
N GLN A 11 1.33 -1.25 -11.23
CA GLN A 11 2.10 -1.89 -12.29
C GLN A 11 1.80 -1.26 -13.66
N LYS A 12 0.52 -0.99 -13.95
CA LYS A 12 0.13 -0.35 -15.22
C LYS A 12 0.63 1.09 -15.32
N LEU A 13 0.61 1.81 -14.19
CA LEU A 13 1.02 3.20 -14.08
C LEU A 13 2.54 3.36 -14.17
N PHE A 14 3.29 2.64 -13.34
CA PHE A 14 4.74 2.78 -13.20
C PHE A 14 5.56 1.81 -14.06
N LYS A 15 4.91 0.84 -14.71
CA LYS A 15 5.57 -0.22 -15.48
C LYS A 15 6.51 -1.11 -14.66
N VAL A 16 6.29 -1.18 -13.34
CA VAL A 16 7.01 -2.06 -12.42
C VAL A 16 6.17 -3.32 -12.15
N PRO A 17 6.69 -4.53 -12.38
CA PRO A 17 6.01 -5.79 -12.01
C PRO A 17 5.50 -5.78 -10.56
N SER A 18 4.31 -6.31 -10.32
CA SER A 18 3.73 -6.39 -8.96
C SER A 18 4.63 -7.10 -7.94
N SER A 19 5.43 -8.07 -8.38
CA SER A 19 6.40 -8.81 -7.57
C SER A 19 7.60 -7.98 -7.11
N GLN A 20 7.89 -6.85 -7.78
CA GLN A 20 8.96 -5.93 -7.43
C GLN A 20 8.46 -4.74 -6.60
N GLN A 21 7.14 -4.63 -6.39
CA GLN A 21 6.55 -3.55 -5.61
C GLN A 21 6.51 -3.92 -4.13
N LYS A 22 6.93 -3.00 -3.27
CA LYS A 22 6.67 -3.02 -1.83
C LYS A 22 5.81 -1.84 -1.46
N LEU A 23 4.71 -2.12 -0.77
CA LEU A 23 3.69 -1.13 -0.43
C LEU A 23 3.65 -0.94 1.08
N TYR A 24 3.65 0.32 1.50
CA TYR A 24 3.55 0.68 2.91
C TYR A 24 2.48 1.76 3.09
N VAL A 25 1.73 1.69 4.19
CA VAL A 25 0.90 2.81 4.66
C VAL A 25 1.60 3.53 5.80
N ILE A 26 1.51 4.85 5.83
CA ILE A 26 1.92 5.64 7.00
C ILE A 26 0.76 5.71 7.98
N ILE A 27 0.97 5.19 9.19
CA ILE A 27 0.01 5.28 10.29
C ILE A 27 0.51 6.38 11.23
N ASN A 28 -0.30 7.41 11.42
CA ASN A 28 -0.02 8.48 12.37
C ASN A 28 -0.81 8.22 13.66
N PHE A 29 -0.12 7.92 14.76
CA PHE A 29 -0.75 7.74 16.06
C PHE A 29 0.01 8.54 17.13
N GLN A 30 -0.69 9.44 17.83
CA GLN A 30 -0.13 10.22 18.95
C GLN A 30 1.21 10.92 18.63
N ASN A 31 1.34 11.55 17.45
CA ASN A 31 2.56 12.19 16.95
C ASN A 31 3.72 11.24 16.59
N GLU A 32 3.51 9.93 16.61
CA GLU A 32 4.45 8.96 16.07
C GLU A 32 3.99 8.49 14.68
N GLN A 33 4.92 8.47 13.73
CA GLN A 33 4.70 7.92 12.41
C GLN A 33 5.26 6.51 12.35
N SER A 34 4.37 5.54 12.15
CA SER A 34 4.75 4.14 11.89
C SER A 34 4.48 3.80 10.43
N LYS A 35 5.24 2.84 9.89
CA LYS A 35 4.99 2.28 8.56
C LYS A 35 4.51 0.85 8.72
N LEU A 36 3.39 0.52 8.08
CA LEU A 36 2.87 -0.83 8.03
C LEU A 36 2.93 -1.35 6.60
N GLU A 37 3.45 -2.56 6.41
CA GLU A 37 3.55 -3.19 5.09
C GLU A 37 2.19 -3.76 4.65
N LEU A 38 1.85 -3.59 3.37
CA LEU A 38 0.66 -4.15 2.74
C LEU A 38 1.05 -5.44 2.00
N ASP A 39 1.21 -6.51 2.75
CA ASP A 39 1.75 -7.81 2.31
C ASP A 39 0.70 -8.85 1.90
N ASP A 40 -0.54 -8.73 2.38
CA ASP A 40 -1.63 -9.64 2.08
C ASP A 40 -2.49 -9.11 0.91
N ASP A 41 -2.25 -9.69 -0.26
CA ASP A 41 -2.90 -9.35 -1.52
C ASP A 41 -4.42 -9.57 -1.52
N LEU A 42 -4.94 -10.45 -0.64
CA LEU A 42 -6.36 -10.76 -0.52
C LEU A 42 -7.09 -9.79 0.42
N ARG A 43 -6.37 -9.01 1.22
CA ARG A 43 -6.97 -8.01 2.11
C ARG A 43 -7.43 -6.79 1.33
N GLN A 44 -8.40 -6.12 1.91
CA GLN A 44 -8.86 -4.82 1.42
C GLN A 44 -8.10 -3.70 2.11
N LEU A 45 -8.02 -2.53 1.48
CA LEU A 45 -7.46 -1.32 2.10
C LEU A 45 -8.04 -1.03 3.50
N SER A 46 -9.34 -1.26 3.69
CA SER A 46 -10.02 -1.05 4.96
C SER A 46 -9.56 -1.98 6.09
N TYR A 47 -8.92 -3.11 5.78
CA TYR A 47 -8.33 -3.98 6.80
C TYR A 47 -7.11 -3.33 7.47
N TYR A 48 -6.42 -2.44 6.73
CA TYR A 48 -5.26 -1.69 7.20
C TYR A 48 -5.63 -0.28 7.69
N ASP A 49 -6.92 -0.04 7.98
CA ASP A 49 -7.49 1.26 8.38
C ASP A 49 -7.18 2.43 7.43
N ILE A 50 -6.87 2.14 6.16
CA ILE A 50 -6.58 3.17 5.15
C ILE A 50 -7.86 3.91 4.78
N SER A 51 -7.83 5.22 5.00
CA SER A 51 -8.90 6.18 4.72
C SER A 51 -8.49 7.22 3.68
N SER A 52 -9.46 8.01 3.22
CA SER A 52 -9.18 9.11 2.29
C SER A 52 -8.29 10.15 2.96
N GLY A 53 -7.20 10.53 2.28
CA GLY A 53 -6.19 11.45 2.81
C GLY A 53 -4.93 10.76 3.33
N ASP A 54 -4.97 9.44 3.53
CA ASP A 54 -3.78 8.68 3.95
C ASP A 54 -2.79 8.48 2.81
N GLU A 55 -1.53 8.29 3.19
CA GLU A 55 -0.42 8.15 2.26
C GLU A 55 0.01 6.68 2.13
N ILE A 56 0.15 6.24 0.87
CA ILE A 56 0.71 4.94 0.52
C ILE A 56 2.06 5.17 -0.17
N ILE A 57 3.11 4.59 0.39
CA ILE A 57 4.45 4.59 -0.19
C ILE A 57 4.62 3.35 -1.05
N VAL A 58 5.13 3.54 -2.27
CA VAL A 58 5.47 2.47 -3.20
C VAL A 58 6.97 2.48 -3.43
N LEU A 59 7.65 1.38 -3.11
CA LEU A 59 9.07 1.17 -3.39
C LEU A 59 9.22 0.06 -4.43
N SER A 60 10.13 0.24 -5.39
CA SER A 60 10.52 -0.80 -6.34
C SER A 60 11.90 -1.33 -5.99
N ASN A 61 12.03 -2.66 -5.87
CA ASN A 61 13.32 -3.34 -5.73
C ASN A 61 13.81 -3.91 -7.05
#